data_AF-A0A174G5K4-F1
#
_entry.id   AF-A0A174G5K4-F1
#
_cell.length_a   1.000
_cell.length_b   1.000
_cell.length_c   1.000
_cell.angle_alpha   90.00
_cell.angle_beta   90.00
_cell.angle_gamma   90.00
#
_symmetry.space_group_name_H-M   'P 1'
#
loop_
_entity.id
_entity.type
_entity.pdbx_description
1 polymer ?
#
loop_
_entity_poly.entity_id
_entity_poly.type
_entity_poly.pdbx_seq_one_letter_code
_entity_poly.pdbx_strand_id
1 'polypeptide(L)'
;MSDIKFDIYESPANDGEKKKYHVRNTNKQTIHSKDLIHEATLYTSVSRSDWAAVVEGLIDILSEKLGDGKRIHINGLGYFSVSIGSTESENPKKMTVAQYR
;
A
#
# COMPACT_ATOMS: atom_id res chain seq x y z
N MET A 1 12.62 -20.78 0.89
CA MET A 1 12.55 -19.32 0.66
C MET A 1 12.78 -19.08 -0.81
N SER A 2 11.91 -18.34 -1.46
CA SER A 2 12.09 -17.93 -2.86
C SER A 2 12.89 -16.64 -2.88
N ASP A 3 13.91 -16.56 -3.73
CA ASP A 3 14.72 -15.33 -3.87
C ASP A 3 13.88 -14.19 -4.47
N ILE A 4 14.03 -12.98 -3.92
CA ILE A 4 13.41 -11.78 -4.48
C ILE A 4 14.21 -11.35 -5.71
N LYS A 5 13.58 -11.36 -6.88
CA LYS A 5 14.19 -10.85 -8.12
C LYS A 5 14.08 -9.33 -8.18
N PHE A 6 15.13 -8.65 -8.61
CA PHE A 6 15.17 -7.19 -8.71
C PHE A 6 15.99 -6.71 -9.92
N ASP A 7 15.67 -5.50 -10.38
CA ASP A 7 16.42 -4.75 -11.38
C ASP A 7 16.98 -3.47 -10.77
N ILE A 8 18.07 -2.96 -11.34
CA ILE A 8 18.68 -1.68 -11.00
C ILE A 8 18.46 -0.72 -12.17
N TYR A 9 17.94 0.47 -11.90
CA TYR A 9 17.76 1.52 -12.89
C TYR A 9 18.41 2.83 -12.44
N GLU A 10 18.91 3.58 -13.42
CA GLU A 10 19.44 4.93 -13.23
C GLU A 10 18.29 5.93 -13.24
N SER A 11 18.23 6.82 -12.24
CA SER A 11 17.29 7.93 -12.24
C SER A 11 17.69 8.96 -13.31
N PRO A 12 16.73 9.58 -14.01
CA PRO A 12 17.03 10.70 -14.90
C PRO A 12 17.80 11.77 -14.12
N ALA A 13 19.05 12.04 -14.52
CA ALA A 13 19.86 13.08 -13.91
C ALA A 13 19.61 14.40 -14.64
N ASN A 14 19.40 15.48 -13.88
CA ASN A 14 19.55 16.83 -14.41
C ASN A 14 21.05 17.14 -14.57
N ASP A 15 21.39 18.00 -15.53
CA ASP A 15 22.77 18.33 -15.87
C ASP A 15 23.55 18.81 -14.62
N GLY A 16 24.60 18.06 -14.25
CA GLY A 16 25.44 18.34 -13.08
C GLY A 16 25.17 17.51 -11.82
N GLU A 17 24.09 16.71 -11.75
CA GLU A 17 23.85 15.80 -10.61
C GLU A 17 24.60 14.46 -10.73
N LYS A 18 25.03 13.90 -9.59
CA LYS A 18 25.56 12.53 -9.54
C LYS A 18 24.46 11.53 -9.90
N LYS A 19 24.81 10.55 -10.73
CA LYS A 19 23.94 9.41 -11.08
C LYS A 19 23.42 8.74 -9.81
N LYS A 20 22.10 8.59 -9.71
CA LYS A 20 21.41 7.87 -8.62
C LYS A 20 20.86 6.57 -9.19
N TYR A 21 21.12 5.46 -8.50
CA TYR A 21 20.61 4.14 -8.88
C TYR A 21 19.58 3.67 -7.86
N HIS A 22 18.50 3.05 -8.35
CA HIS A 22 17.45 2.51 -7.51
C HIS A 22 17.22 1.04 -7.84
N VAL A 23 17.01 0.24 -6.79
CA VAL A 23 16.61 -1.16 -6.88
C VAL A 23 15.09 -1.24 -6.93
N ARG A 24 14.52 -2.05 -7.81
CA ARG A 24 13.08 -2.34 -7.83
C ARG A 24 12.85 -3.84 -7.98
N ASN A 25 11.91 -4.35 -7.19
CA ASN A 25 11.41 -5.72 -7.34
C ASN A 25 10.83 -5.91 -8.76
N THR A 26 11.26 -6.97 -9.44
CA THR A 26 10.79 -7.29 -10.80
C THR A 26 9.53 -8.13 -10.80
N ASN A 27 9.19 -8.75 -9.66
CA ASN A 27 7.91 -9.41 -9.48
C ASN A 27 6.80 -8.36 -9.31
N LYS A 28 6.06 -8.15 -10.41
CA LYS A 28 4.89 -7.26 -10.47
C LYS A 28 3.56 -8.00 -10.27
N GLN A 29 3.59 -9.26 -9.82
CA GLN A 29 2.36 -10.00 -9.58
C GLN A 29 1.57 -9.32 -8.47
N THR A 30 0.30 -9.06 -8.76
CA THR A 30 -0.68 -8.60 -7.78
C THR A 30 -1.45 -9.82 -7.31
N ILE A 31 -1.42 -10.09 -6.01
CA ILE A 31 -2.28 -11.11 -5.40
C ILE A 31 -3.59 -10.43 -5.05
N HIS A 32 -4.70 -10.94 -5.56
CA HIS A 32 -6.02 -10.38 -5.27
C HIS A 32 -6.61 -11.01 -4.01
N SER A 33 -7.55 -10.31 -3.36
CA SER A 33 -8.17 -10.78 -2.10
C SER A 33 -8.76 -12.19 -2.21
N LYS A 34 -9.34 -12.55 -3.37
CA LYS A 34 -9.88 -13.90 -3.61
C LYS A 34 -8.80 -15.01 -3.54
N ASP A 35 -7.59 -14.70 -3.98
CA ASP A 35 -6.48 -15.65 -4.03
C ASP A 35 -5.89 -15.79 -2.62
N LEU A 36 -5.75 -14.67 -1.89
CA LEU A 36 -5.39 -14.68 -0.46
C LEU A 36 -6.39 -15.46 0.39
N ILE A 37 -7.69 -15.25 0.18
CA ILE A 37 -8.76 -15.99 0.87
C ILE A 37 -8.64 -17.49 0.55
N HIS A 38 -8.38 -17.84 -0.71
CA HIS A 38 -8.18 -19.24 -1.06
C HIS A 38 -6.96 -19.83 -0.36
N GLU A 39 -5.82 -19.15 -0.34
CA GLU A 39 -4.64 -19.63 0.38
C GLU A 39 -4.90 -19.79 1.88
N ALA A 40 -5.61 -18.85 2.53
CA ALA A 40 -5.95 -18.92 3.94
C ALA A 40 -6.79 -20.16 4.31
N THR A 41 -7.69 -20.60 3.41
CA THR A 41 -8.46 -21.84 3.60
C THR A 41 -7.60 -23.11 3.60
N LEU A 42 -6.38 -23.07 3.06
CA LEU A 42 -5.47 -24.21 3.09
C LEU A 42 -4.81 -24.42 4.46
N TYR A 43 -4.80 -23.38 5.30
CA TYR A 43 -4.15 -23.40 6.62
C TYR A 43 -5.13 -23.52 7.78
N THR A 44 -6.44 -23.48 7.52
CA THR A 44 -7.49 -23.45 8.55
C THR A 44 -8.69 -24.31 8.16
N SER A 45 -9.52 -24.71 9.12
CA SER A 45 -10.80 -25.39 8.87
C SER A 45 -11.97 -24.43 8.59
N VAL A 46 -11.70 -23.12 8.50
CA VAL A 46 -12.69 -22.08 8.28
C VAL A 46 -13.10 -22.05 6.81
N SER A 47 -14.40 -21.93 6.54
CA SER A 47 -14.91 -21.96 5.18
C SER A 47 -14.44 -20.74 4.37
N ARG A 48 -14.41 -20.89 3.03
CA ARG A 48 -14.08 -19.77 2.13
C ARG A 48 -15.05 -18.59 2.31
N SER A 49 -16.34 -18.86 2.54
CA SER A 49 -17.35 -17.83 2.74
C SER A 49 -17.13 -17.06 4.04
N ASP A 50 -16.75 -17.74 5.13
CA ASP A 50 -16.48 -17.07 6.40
C ASP A 50 -15.23 -16.18 6.29
N TRP A 51 -14.18 -16.66 5.62
CA TRP A 51 -13.00 -15.84 5.33
C TRP A 51 -13.33 -14.61 4.48
N ALA A 52 -14.19 -14.74 3.48
CA ALA A 52 -14.63 -13.61 2.67
C ALA A 52 -15.36 -12.56 3.53
N ALA A 53 -16.28 -12.98 4.39
CA ALA A 53 -17.02 -12.10 5.28
C ALA A 53 -16.09 -11.37 6.27
N VAL A 54 -15.09 -12.07 6.84
CA VAL A 54 -14.10 -11.47 7.74
C VAL A 54 -13.24 -10.43 7.02
N VAL A 55 -12.76 -10.73 5.80
CA VAL A 55 -11.95 -9.79 5.01
C VAL A 55 -12.77 -8.56 4.62
N GLU A 56 -14.02 -8.72 4.22
CA GLU A 56 -14.91 -7.62 3.87
C GLU A 56 -15.20 -6.72 5.07
N GLY A 57 -15.58 -7.30 6.22
CA GLY A 57 -15.78 -6.52 7.44
C GLY A 57 -14.52 -5.81 7.93
N LEU A 58 -13.34 -6.43 7.75
CA LEU A 58 -12.07 -5.77 8.06
C LEU A 58 -11.82 -4.59 7.10
N ILE A 59 -12.05 -4.75 5.80
CA ILE A 59 -11.90 -3.67 4.81
C ILE A 59 -12.80 -2.48 5.17
N ASP A 60 -14.04 -2.72 5.59
CA ASP A 60 -14.97 -1.67 5.99
C ASP A 60 -14.44 -0.87 7.19
N ILE A 61 -13.98 -1.58 8.23
CA ILE A 61 -13.40 -0.95 9.42
C ILE A 61 -12.15 -0.15 9.05
N LEU A 62 -11.23 -0.73 8.27
CA LEU A 62 -9.99 -0.07 7.87
C LEU A 62 -10.30 1.19 7.05
N SER A 63 -11.24 1.11 6.11
CA SER A 63 -11.64 2.22 5.24
C SER A 63 -12.25 3.36 6.05
N GLU A 64 -13.13 3.04 7.01
CA GLU A 64 -13.72 4.04 7.91
C GLU A 64 -12.63 4.76 8.74
N LYS A 65 -11.75 4.00 9.40
CA LYS A 65 -10.73 4.61 10.27
C LYS A 65 -9.68 5.39 9.49
N LEU A 66 -9.29 4.91 8.30
CA LEU A 66 -8.39 5.66 7.41
C LEU A 66 -9.06 6.92 6.87
N GLY A 67 -10.36 6.86 6.54
CA GLY A 67 -11.16 8.03 6.13
C GLY A 67 -11.22 9.12 7.20
N ASP A 68 -11.25 8.72 8.48
CA ASP A 68 -11.13 9.64 9.63
C ASP A 68 -9.70 10.21 9.84
N GLY A 69 -8.74 9.83 8.98
CA GLY A 69 -7.33 10.22 9.13
C GLY A 69 -6.59 9.48 10.25
N LYS A 70 -7.15 8.38 10.79
CA LYS A 70 -6.48 7.58 11.82
C LYS A 70 -5.36 6.73 11.21
N ARG A 71 -4.35 6.45 12.03
CA ARG A 71 -3.29 5.50 11.72
C ARG A 71 -3.62 4.14 12.32
N ILE A 72 -3.54 3.08 11.52
CA ILE A 72 -3.85 1.71 11.92
C ILE A 72 -2.55 0.91 12.01
N HIS A 73 -2.39 0.12 13.05
CA HIS A 73 -1.27 -0.81 13.21
C HIS A 73 -1.81 -2.23 13.28
N ILE A 74 -1.32 -3.10 12.39
CA ILE A 74 -1.60 -4.54 12.42
C ILE A 74 -0.30 -5.22 12.82
N ASN A 75 -0.31 -5.89 13.98
CA ASN A 75 0.86 -6.59 14.49
C ASN A 75 1.36 -7.63 13.49
N GLY A 76 2.68 -7.67 13.26
CA GLY A 76 3.30 -8.56 12.28
C GLY A 76 3.16 -8.12 10.81
N LEU A 77 2.40 -7.06 10.51
CA LEU A 77 2.22 -6.56 9.13
C LEU A 77 2.72 -5.12 8.96
N GLY A 78 2.36 -4.21 9.88
CA GLY A 78 2.85 -2.83 9.89
C GLY A 78 1.77 -1.78 10.05
N TYR A 79 2.09 -0.55 9.60
CA TYR A 79 1.25 0.63 9.75
C TYR A 79 0.59 1.05 8.44
N PHE A 80 -0.66 1.45 8.52
CA PHE A 80 -1.44 2.02 7.43
C PHE A 80 -1.90 3.43 7.83
N SER A 81 -1.71 4.39 6.94
CA SER A 81 -2.11 5.78 7.15
C SER A 81 -2.36 6.46 5.82
N VAL A 82 -3.33 7.38 5.79
CA VAL A 82 -3.59 8.23 4.64
C VAL A 82 -2.58 9.38 4.58
N SER A 83 -2.09 9.70 3.39
CA SER A 83 -1.21 10.85 3.17
C SER A 83 -1.95 11.90 2.34
N ILE A 84 -1.96 13.14 2.83
CA ILE A 84 -2.64 14.26 2.15
C ILE A 84 -1.63 15.01 1.30
N GLY A 85 -1.89 15.06 -0.01
CA GLY A 85 -1.16 15.89 -0.96
C GLY A 85 -1.81 17.27 -1.12
N SER A 86 -1.00 18.29 -1.36
CA SER A 86 -1.46 19.64 -1.72
C SER A 86 -0.73 20.14 -2.95
N THR A 87 -1.36 21.03 -3.72
CA THR A 87 -0.65 21.80 -4.73
C THR A 87 0.19 22.86 -4.03
N GLU A 88 1.45 23.02 -4.44
CA GLU A 88 2.32 24.06 -3.90
C GLU A 88 1.69 25.45 -4.06
N SER A 89 1.77 26.26 -3.01
CA SER A 89 1.29 27.64 -3.00
C SER A 89 2.19 28.50 -2.14
N GLU A 90 2.51 29.70 -2.63
CA GLU A 90 3.26 30.70 -1.86
C GLU A 90 2.48 31.24 -0.66
N ASN A 91 1.16 31.03 -0.63
CA ASN A 91 0.30 31.45 0.48
C ASN A 91 -0.41 30.24 1.11
N PRO A 92 -0.10 29.89 2.37
CA PRO A 92 -0.73 28.76 3.06
C PRO A 92 -2.26 28.84 3.12
N LYS A 93 -2.83 30.05 3.13
CA LYS A 93 -4.29 30.25 3.15
C LYS A 93 -4.98 29.94 1.81
N LYS A 94 -4.21 29.80 0.73
CA LYS A 94 -4.69 29.43 -0.61
C LYS A 94 -4.43 27.96 -0.93
N MET A 95 -3.78 27.22 -0.04
CA MET A 95 -3.58 25.79 -0.23
C MET A 95 -4.92 25.07 -0.15
N THR A 96 -5.22 24.29 -1.19
CA THR A 96 -6.36 23.39 -1.23
C THR A 96 -5.85 21.96 -1.31
N VAL A 97 -6.58 21.03 -0.68
CA VAL A 97 -6.23 19.61 -0.70
C VAL A 97 -6.35 19.11 -2.14
N ALA A 98 -5.24 18.61 -2.69
CA ALA A 98 -5.17 18.25 -4.10
C ALA A 98 -5.67 16.82 -4.35
N GLN A 99 -5.52 15.90 -3.38
CA GLN A 99 -6.04 14.52 -3.43
C GLN A 99 -5.75 13.78 -2.11
N TYR A 100 -6.62 12.83 -1.77
CA TYR A 100 -6.30 11.70 -0.89
C TYR A 100 -5.52 10.66 -1.71
N ARG A 101 -4.35 10.22 -1.24
CA ARG A 101 -3.64 9.06 -1.78
C ARG A 101 -3.56 7.95 -0.74
#